data_AF-A0A495LJZ2-F1
#
_entry.id   AF-A0A495LJZ2-F1
#
_cell.length_a   1.000
_cell.length_b   1.000
_cell.length_c   1.000
_cell.angle_alpha   90.00
_cell.angle_beta   90.00
_cell.angle_gamma   90.00
#
_symmetry.space_group_name_H-M   'P 1'
#
loop_
_entity.id
_entity.type
_entity.pdbx_description
1 polymer ?
#
loop_
_entity_poly.entity_id
_entity_poly.type
_entity_poly.pdbx_seq_one_letter_code
_entity_poly.pdbx_strand_id
1 'polypeptide(L)'
;MKKILLSAVALLMLFSCQNETTEMTPSADAVTKRGCASQEVLAAQMKADPTLALRMNEIEAFTQKTMSTARLVNGKVQIPVVVNVLYRTTAENISLAQIQSQIDVLNKDFNAANSDFNSVPALFSGVKANVGISFVLDQVIRKSTTKTSWGTTDTMKKTTYGGLAPTSPTTKLNLWICTIGGGILGYAQFPGGSSSTDGVAIDSKYLGTTGTAIYPYNLGRTATHEVGHWMNLRHIWGDATCGSDLVSDTPTHNTANYGVPAYPHYSTCSGTPVEMTMNYMDYTDDRGMYMFSNGQKSRMAALFVSGGSRASFGI
;
A
#
# COMPACT_ATOMS: atom_id res chain seq x y z
N MET A 1 -13.36 -75.46 -59.28
CA MET A 1 -13.81 -76.07 -58.01
C MET A 1 -13.83 -75.00 -56.93
N LYS A 2 -15.01 -74.76 -56.33
CA LYS A 2 -15.27 -73.71 -55.34
C LYS A 2 -14.35 -73.86 -54.11
N LYS A 3 -13.66 -72.79 -53.72
CA LYS A 3 -13.11 -72.64 -52.37
C LYS A 3 -13.39 -71.22 -51.87
N ILE A 4 -14.20 -71.17 -50.82
CA ILE A 4 -14.55 -70.02 -50.00
C ILE A 4 -13.37 -69.75 -49.08
N LEU A 5 -12.89 -68.51 -49.00
CA LEU A 5 -12.02 -68.04 -47.94
C LEU A 5 -12.50 -66.67 -47.48
N LEU A 6 -13.00 -66.63 -46.24
CA LEU A 6 -13.28 -65.43 -45.47
C LEU A 6 -11.96 -64.70 -45.20
N SER A 7 -11.97 -63.37 -45.29
CA SER A 7 -10.98 -62.52 -44.61
C SER A 7 -11.67 -61.24 -44.16
N ALA A 8 -11.61 -61.02 -42.84
CA ALA A 8 -12.20 -59.90 -42.14
C ALA A 8 -11.46 -58.60 -42.46
N VAL A 9 -12.19 -57.57 -42.85
CA VAL A 9 -11.66 -56.21 -43.02
C VAL A 9 -12.00 -55.44 -41.75
N ALA A 10 -10.98 -55.17 -40.93
CA ALA A 10 -11.07 -54.27 -39.79
C ALA A 10 -10.97 -52.82 -40.30
N LEU A 11 -12.02 -52.03 -40.08
CA LEU A 11 -12.11 -50.62 -40.45
C LEU A 11 -11.41 -49.78 -39.36
N LEU A 12 -10.18 -49.35 -39.59
CA LEU A 12 -9.47 -48.40 -38.73
C LEU A 12 -9.86 -46.97 -39.14
N MET A 13 -10.72 -46.33 -38.35
CA MET A 13 -11.02 -44.90 -38.47
C MET A 13 -9.87 -44.08 -37.85
N LEU A 14 -9.13 -43.36 -38.70
CA LEU A 14 -8.15 -42.36 -38.27
C LEU A 14 -8.89 -41.07 -37.88
N PHE A 15 -9.08 -40.84 -36.58
CA PHE A 15 -9.49 -39.54 -36.05
C PHE A 15 -8.28 -38.59 -36.07
N SER A 16 -8.32 -37.60 -36.96
CA SER A 16 -7.43 -36.46 -36.95
C SER A 16 -7.87 -35.48 -35.86
N CYS A 17 -7.20 -35.48 -34.72
CA CYS A 17 -7.33 -34.42 -33.73
C CYS A 17 -6.46 -33.24 -34.17
N GLN A 18 -7.06 -32.25 -34.83
CA GLN A 18 -6.50 -30.91 -34.86
C GLN A 18 -6.54 -30.36 -33.43
N ASN A 19 -5.38 -30.31 -32.78
CA ASN A 19 -5.20 -29.50 -31.58
C ASN A 19 -5.20 -28.03 -32.02
N GLU A 20 -6.37 -27.41 -32.07
CA GLU A 20 -6.44 -25.95 -31.92
C GLU A 20 -5.99 -25.62 -30.51
N THR A 21 -4.72 -25.26 -30.37
CA THR A 21 -4.22 -24.57 -29.19
C THR A 21 -4.85 -23.19 -29.18
N THR A 22 -5.99 -23.08 -28.50
CA THR A 22 -6.52 -21.80 -28.05
C THR A 22 -5.49 -21.21 -27.10
N GLU A 23 -4.63 -20.32 -27.61
CA GLU A 23 -3.81 -19.47 -26.77
C GLU A 23 -4.77 -18.61 -25.93
N MET A 24 -5.03 -19.04 -24.70
CA MET A 24 -5.65 -18.18 -23.70
C MET A 24 -4.66 -17.03 -23.45
N THR A 25 -4.92 -15.91 -24.10
CA THR A 25 -4.33 -14.63 -23.71
C THR A 25 -4.73 -14.42 -22.25
N PRO A 26 -3.79 -14.31 -21.30
CA PRO A 26 -4.16 -13.98 -19.94
C PRO A 26 -4.72 -12.56 -19.96
N SER A 27 -6.03 -12.44 -19.87
CA SER A 27 -6.69 -11.22 -19.42
C SER A 27 -5.99 -10.81 -18.13
N ALA A 28 -5.40 -9.62 -18.12
CA ALA A 28 -4.93 -9.00 -16.90
C ALA A 28 -6.18 -8.64 -16.09
N ASP A 29 -6.69 -9.59 -15.31
CA ASP A 29 -7.84 -9.35 -14.46
C ASP A 29 -7.52 -8.17 -13.54
N ALA A 30 -8.27 -7.08 -13.72
CA ALA A 30 -8.13 -5.89 -12.90
C ALA A 30 -8.45 -6.27 -11.45
N VAL A 31 -7.57 -5.93 -10.52
CA VAL A 31 -7.80 -6.16 -9.09
C VAL A 31 -9.08 -5.42 -8.69
N THR A 32 -10.09 -6.15 -8.25
CA THR A 32 -11.42 -5.57 -7.95
C THR A 32 -11.55 -5.02 -6.53
N LYS A 33 -10.60 -5.34 -5.64
CA LYS A 33 -10.58 -4.95 -4.22
C LYS A 33 -9.17 -4.62 -3.78
N ARG A 34 -9.00 -3.58 -2.94
CA ARG A 34 -7.70 -3.20 -2.43
C ARG A 34 -7.12 -4.33 -1.58
N GLY A 35 -5.93 -4.80 -1.92
CA GLY A 35 -5.10 -5.64 -1.06
C GLY A 35 -3.88 -4.85 -0.59
N CYS A 36 -3.72 -4.69 0.72
CA CYS A 36 -2.49 -4.26 1.37
C CYS A 36 -1.98 -5.43 2.23
N ALA A 37 -0.66 -5.65 2.24
CA ALA A 37 -0.06 -6.76 2.98
C ALA A 37 0.69 -6.32 4.25
N SER A 38 0.48 -5.09 4.73
CA SER A 38 1.25 -4.50 5.84
C SER A 38 1.09 -5.29 7.14
N GLN A 39 -0.08 -5.87 7.42
CA GLN A 39 -0.29 -6.69 8.62
C GLN A 39 0.33 -8.07 8.51
N GLU A 40 0.23 -8.72 7.35
CA GLU A 40 0.86 -10.02 7.08
C GLU A 40 2.38 -9.91 7.17
N VAL A 41 2.93 -8.82 6.61
CA VAL A 41 4.37 -8.51 6.70
C VAL A 41 4.75 -8.22 8.15
N LEU A 42 3.97 -7.44 8.89
CA LEU A 42 4.21 -7.20 10.31
C LEU A 42 4.21 -8.52 11.11
N ALA A 43 3.22 -9.39 10.90
CA ALA A 43 3.14 -10.67 11.59
C ALA A 43 4.35 -11.57 11.27
N ALA A 44 4.77 -11.60 10.00
CA ALA A 44 5.99 -12.32 9.59
C ALA A 44 7.25 -11.75 10.25
N GLN A 45 7.36 -10.42 10.34
CA GLN A 45 8.47 -9.74 11.00
C GLN A 45 8.50 -10.00 12.50
N MET A 46 7.35 -9.98 13.19
CA MET A 46 7.25 -10.30 14.62
C MET A 46 7.60 -11.77 14.89
N LYS A 47 7.25 -12.67 13.97
CA LYS A 47 7.65 -14.09 14.07
C LYS A 47 9.16 -14.26 13.89
N ALA A 48 9.78 -13.49 12.99
CA ALA A 48 11.21 -13.54 12.73
C ALA A 48 12.05 -12.83 13.81
N ASP A 49 11.52 -11.75 14.38
CA ASP A 49 12.13 -10.99 15.47
C ASP A 49 11.08 -10.71 16.56
N PRO A 50 10.98 -11.58 17.59
CA PRO A 50 10.06 -11.39 18.70
C PRO A 50 10.28 -10.10 19.50
N THR A 51 11.47 -9.47 19.41
CA THR A 51 11.75 -8.20 20.08
C THR A 51 11.09 -7.00 19.40
N LEU A 52 10.60 -7.16 18.16
CA LEU A 52 9.83 -6.16 17.46
C LEU A 52 8.59 -5.71 18.26
N ALA A 53 7.92 -6.65 18.94
CA ALA A 53 6.78 -6.34 19.78
C ALA A 53 7.13 -5.35 20.91
N LEU A 54 8.32 -5.50 21.50
CA LEU A 54 8.80 -4.58 22.55
C LEU A 54 9.06 -3.19 21.98
N ARG A 55 9.78 -3.10 20.85
CA ARG A 55 10.06 -1.82 20.18
C ARG A 55 8.79 -1.10 19.74
N MET A 56 7.79 -1.82 19.24
CA MET A 56 6.49 -1.23 18.89
C MET A 56 5.73 -0.73 20.12
N ASN A 57 5.76 -1.46 21.23
CA ASN A 57 5.13 -1.01 22.47
C ASN A 57 5.79 0.26 23.03
N GLU A 58 7.13 0.38 22.93
CA GLU A 58 7.85 1.60 23.30
C GLU A 58 7.45 2.78 22.40
N ILE A 59 7.31 2.54 21.09
CA ILE A 59 6.84 3.55 20.13
C ILE A 59 5.40 3.98 20.44
N GLU A 60 4.50 3.04 20.75
CA GLU A 60 3.12 3.37 21.15
C GLU A 60 3.07 4.16 22.45
N ALA A 61 3.85 3.77 23.47
CA ALA A 61 3.92 4.49 24.74
C ALA A 61 4.45 5.92 24.55
N PHE A 62 5.49 6.09 23.72
CA PHE A 62 6.00 7.41 23.35
C PHE A 62 4.95 8.23 22.58
N THR A 63 4.28 7.60 21.62
CA THR A 63 3.23 8.23 20.80
C THR A 63 2.10 8.74 21.69
N GLN A 64 1.53 7.90 22.55
CA GLN A 64 0.46 8.30 23.48
C GLN A 64 0.87 9.45 24.40
N LYS A 65 2.10 9.42 24.92
CA LYS A 65 2.64 10.48 25.79
C LYS A 65 2.80 11.81 25.07
N THR A 66 3.14 11.79 23.78
CA THR A 66 3.52 12.99 23.02
C THR A 66 2.43 13.51 22.10
N MET A 67 1.41 12.73 21.74
CA MET A 67 0.36 13.13 20.78
C MET A 67 -0.34 14.46 21.09
N SER A 68 -0.45 14.87 22.36
CA SER A 68 -1.05 16.14 22.78
C SER A 68 -0.07 17.34 22.74
N THR A 69 1.24 17.07 22.72
CA THR A 69 2.31 18.08 22.80
C THR A 69 3.26 18.09 21.61
N ALA A 70 3.19 17.06 20.75
CA ALA A 70 4.03 16.87 19.60
C ALA A 70 3.82 18.03 18.61
N ARG A 71 4.86 18.85 18.48
CA ARG A 71 4.94 19.91 17.48
C ARG A 71 6.15 19.62 16.62
N LEU A 72 5.92 19.46 15.32
CA LEU A 72 7.00 19.31 14.35
C LEU A 72 7.93 20.54 14.45
N VAL A 73 9.23 20.31 14.43
CA VAL A 73 10.22 21.39 14.40
C VAL A 73 9.97 22.25 13.15
N ASN A 74 9.91 23.57 13.30
CA ASN A 74 9.50 24.52 12.24
C ASN A 74 8.08 24.33 11.67
N GLY A 75 7.25 23.50 12.31
CA GLY A 75 5.86 23.26 11.91
C GLY A 75 5.67 22.41 10.64
N LYS A 76 6.74 21.89 10.03
CA LYS A 76 6.71 21.05 8.83
C LYS A 76 7.87 20.05 8.81
N VAL A 77 7.60 18.83 8.37
CA VAL A 77 8.64 17.82 8.05
C VAL A 77 8.70 17.66 6.54
N GLN A 78 9.88 17.76 5.95
CA GLN A 78 10.11 17.43 4.55
C GLN A 78 10.86 16.10 4.46
N ILE A 79 10.24 15.11 3.81
CA ILE A 79 10.75 13.74 3.72
C ILE A 79 11.40 13.55 2.35
N PRO A 80 12.73 13.33 2.28
CA PRO A 80 13.38 12.90 1.06
C PRO A 80 12.93 11.48 0.69
N VAL A 81 12.56 11.27 -0.57
CA VAL A 81 12.07 9.99 -1.09
C VAL A 81 13.06 9.43 -2.11
N VAL A 82 13.52 8.20 -1.87
CA VAL A 82 14.30 7.41 -2.83
C VAL A 82 13.37 6.39 -3.46
N VAL A 83 13.20 6.48 -4.79
CA VAL A 83 12.33 5.58 -5.55
C VAL A 83 13.17 4.51 -6.25
N ASN A 84 12.98 3.26 -5.84
CA ASN A 84 13.68 2.08 -6.31
C ASN A 84 12.80 1.29 -7.29
N VAL A 85 13.02 1.45 -8.60
CA VAL A 85 12.24 0.77 -9.65
C VAL A 85 12.91 -0.53 -10.07
N LEU A 86 12.24 -1.65 -9.85
CA LEU A 86 12.64 -2.97 -10.34
C LEU A 86 11.70 -3.40 -11.47
N TYR A 87 12.23 -3.55 -12.68
CA TYR A 87 11.42 -3.73 -13.88
C TYR A 87 11.93 -4.88 -14.76
N ARG A 88 11.03 -5.62 -15.38
CA ARG A 88 11.35 -6.65 -16.40
C ARG A 88 10.87 -6.21 -17.78
N THR A 89 9.76 -5.47 -17.84
CA THR A 89 9.15 -4.96 -19.07
C THR A 89 9.22 -3.43 -19.14
N THR A 90 8.98 -2.87 -20.33
CA THR A 90 8.87 -1.41 -20.53
C THR A 90 7.77 -0.79 -19.67
N ALA A 91 6.64 -1.49 -19.47
CA ALA A 91 5.52 -0.99 -18.67
C ALA A 91 5.86 -0.93 -17.16
N GLU A 92 6.64 -1.88 -16.65
CA GLU A 92 7.11 -1.89 -15.26
C GLU A 92 8.22 -0.83 -15.04
N ASN A 93 8.92 -0.41 -16.10
CA ASN A 93 9.94 0.65 -16.07
C ASN A 93 9.30 2.05 -16.10
N ILE A 94 8.39 2.33 -15.16
CA ILE A 94 7.52 3.52 -15.13
C ILE A 94 8.26 4.84 -15.34
N SER A 95 7.64 5.81 -16.00
CA SER A 95 8.32 7.07 -16.34
C SER A 95 8.65 7.93 -15.11
N LEU A 96 9.62 8.85 -15.24
CA LEU A 96 9.88 9.87 -14.21
C LEU A 96 8.64 10.74 -13.94
N ALA A 97 7.85 11.05 -14.97
CA ALA A 97 6.61 11.81 -14.83
C ALA A 97 5.57 11.07 -13.97
N GLN A 98 5.46 9.75 -14.11
CA GLN A 98 4.60 8.92 -13.26
C GLN A 98 5.08 8.92 -11.80
N ILE A 99 6.40 8.80 -11.58
CA ILE A 99 6.99 8.90 -10.23
C ILE A 99 6.71 10.28 -9.63
N GLN A 100 6.94 11.37 -10.37
CA GLN A 100 6.69 12.72 -9.90
C GLN A 100 5.21 12.95 -9.58
N SER A 101 4.29 12.42 -10.40
CA SER A 101 2.85 12.51 -10.10
C SER A 101 2.48 11.88 -8.76
N GLN A 102 3.19 10.83 -8.33
CA GLN A 102 2.98 10.23 -7.01
C GLN A 102 3.48 11.14 -5.88
N ILE A 103 4.64 11.77 -6.06
CA ILE A 103 5.18 12.74 -5.09
C ILE A 103 4.22 13.92 -4.95
N ASP A 104 3.63 14.39 -6.05
CA ASP A 104 2.63 15.46 -6.05
C ASP A 104 1.35 15.04 -5.31
N VAL A 105 0.90 13.79 -5.49
CA VAL A 105 -0.23 13.21 -4.75
C VAL A 105 0.05 13.16 -3.25
N LEU A 106 1.20 12.63 -2.82
CA LEU A 106 1.57 12.59 -1.41
C LEU A 106 1.58 14.00 -0.80
N ASN A 107 2.14 14.99 -1.51
CA ASN A 107 2.11 16.37 -1.06
C ASN A 107 0.69 16.94 -0.97
N LYS A 108 -0.22 16.58 -1.89
CA LYS A 108 -1.63 17.02 -1.82
C LYS A 108 -2.35 16.40 -0.62
N ASP A 109 -2.28 15.09 -0.48
CA ASP A 109 -3.04 14.33 0.52
C ASP A 109 -2.59 14.65 1.95
N PHE A 110 -1.28 14.75 2.18
CA PHE A 110 -0.72 15.07 3.49
C PHE A 110 -0.80 16.57 3.83
N ASN A 111 -1.19 17.44 2.89
CA ASN A 111 -1.35 18.88 3.16
C ASN A 111 -2.78 19.40 2.93
N ALA A 112 -3.77 18.51 2.82
CA ALA A 112 -5.17 18.87 2.56
C ALA A 112 -5.34 19.76 1.30
N ALA A 113 -4.50 19.53 0.30
CA ALA A 113 -4.50 20.24 -0.98
C ALA A 113 -5.02 19.36 -2.14
N ASN A 114 -5.53 18.17 -1.82
CA ASN A 114 -6.28 17.33 -2.74
C ASN A 114 -7.66 17.96 -3.05
N SER A 115 -8.07 17.93 -4.31
CA SER A 115 -9.28 18.63 -4.79
C SER A 115 -10.59 18.09 -4.20
N ASP A 116 -10.59 16.83 -3.77
CA ASP A 116 -11.68 16.11 -3.13
C ASP A 116 -11.73 16.32 -1.60
N PHE A 117 -10.79 17.05 -0.99
CA PHE A 117 -10.78 17.33 0.45
C PHE A 117 -12.03 18.08 0.96
N ASN A 118 -12.69 18.84 0.08
CA ASN A 118 -13.93 19.55 0.39
C ASN A 118 -15.18 18.68 0.22
N SER A 119 -15.05 17.46 -0.29
CA SER A 119 -16.13 16.47 -0.38
C SER A 119 -16.36 15.70 0.93
N VAL A 120 -15.52 15.94 1.95
CA VAL A 120 -15.68 15.35 3.29
C VAL A 120 -17.06 15.69 3.87
N PRO A 121 -17.87 14.68 4.25
CA PRO A 121 -19.18 14.90 4.84
C PRO A 121 -19.11 15.80 6.07
N ALA A 122 -20.15 16.62 6.27
CA ALA A 122 -20.20 17.59 7.37
C ALA A 122 -19.93 16.97 8.74
N LEU A 123 -20.36 15.72 8.96
CA LEU A 123 -20.10 14.94 10.18
C LEU A 123 -18.61 14.84 10.54
N PHE A 124 -17.73 14.74 9.54
CA PHE A 124 -16.28 14.58 9.73
C PHE A 124 -15.48 15.86 9.48
N SER A 125 -16.17 16.97 9.15
CA SER A 125 -15.51 18.25 8.83
C SER A 125 -14.69 18.82 10.01
N GLY A 126 -15.07 18.54 11.25
CA GLY A 126 -14.35 18.96 12.45
C GLY A 126 -13.10 18.14 12.75
N VAL A 127 -12.94 16.97 12.13
CA VAL A 127 -11.81 16.06 12.40
C VAL A 127 -10.86 15.91 11.21
N LYS A 128 -11.21 16.40 10.00
CA LYS A 128 -10.31 16.32 8.84
C LYS A 128 -9.04 17.16 9.04
N ALA A 129 -7.89 16.60 8.65
CA ALA A 129 -6.60 17.18 8.96
C ALA A 129 -5.80 17.60 7.72
N ASN A 130 -5.11 18.73 7.84
CA ASN A 130 -3.86 18.99 7.12
C ASN A 130 -2.72 18.42 7.98
N VAL A 131 -2.07 17.34 7.53
CA VAL A 131 -1.00 16.67 8.30
C VAL A 131 0.24 17.56 8.42
N GLY A 132 0.59 18.30 7.37
CA GLY A 132 1.72 19.23 7.36
C GLY A 132 3.07 18.57 7.08
N ILE A 133 3.06 17.43 6.38
CA ILE A 133 4.26 16.71 5.94
C ILE A 133 4.39 16.87 4.43
N SER A 134 5.58 17.22 3.96
CA SER A 134 5.89 17.34 2.53
C SER A 134 6.90 16.27 2.11
N PHE A 135 6.89 15.91 0.83
CA PHE A 135 7.75 14.91 0.24
C PHE A 135 8.53 15.53 -0.90
N VAL A 136 9.83 15.21 -1.00
CA VAL A 136 10.69 15.66 -2.09
C VAL A 136 11.34 14.44 -2.72
N LEU A 137 11.29 14.35 -4.06
CA LEU A 137 12.01 13.32 -4.78
C LEU A 137 13.51 13.58 -4.67
N ASP A 138 14.22 12.69 -3.98
CA ASP A 138 15.66 12.80 -3.76
C ASP A 138 16.44 12.05 -4.83
N GLN A 139 16.04 10.81 -5.13
CA GLN A 139 16.72 9.97 -6.09
C GLN A 139 15.77 8.94 -6.71
N VAL A 140 16.03 8.60 -7.98
CA VAL A 140 15.42 7.43 -8.64
C VAL A 140 16.53 6.43 -8.99
N ILE A 141 16.41 5.21 -8.49
CA ILE A 141 17.32 4.09 -8.77
C ILE A 141 16.53 3.06 -9.57
N ARG A 142 17.08 2.61 -10.70
CA ARG A 142 16.40 1.64 -11.57
C ARG A 142 17.26 0.41 -11.77
N LYS A 143 16.63 -0.76 -11.78
CA LYS A 143 17.32 -2.03 -12.04
C LYS A 143 16.43 -3.00 -12.81
N SER A 144 16.93 -3.48 -13.95
CA SER A 144 16.26 -4.53 -14.71
C SER A 144 16.32 -5.88 -13.96
N THR A 145 15.27 -6.68 -14.06
CA THR A 145 15.16 -8.00 -13.44
C THR A 145 14.49 -8.99 -14.39
N THR A 146 14.70 -10.29 -14.15
CA THR A 146 13.97 -11.38 -14.83
C THR A 146 12.79 -11.90 -14.01
N LYS A 147 12.66 -11.47 -12.75
CA LYS A 147 11.55 -11.88 -11.87
C LYS A 147 10.22 -11.37 -12.42
N THR A 148 9.22 -12.25 -12.42
CA THR A 148 7.84 -11.93 -12.81
C THR A 148 7.00 -11.40 -11.64
N SER A 149 7.42 -11.69 -10.41
CA SER A 149 6.81 -11.19 -9.17
C SER A 149 7.86 -11.17 -8.05
N TRP A 150 7.74 -10.21 -7.14
CA TRP A 150 8.58 -10.08 -5.95
C TRP A 150 7.89 -10.54 -4.65
N GLY A 151 6.56 -10.65 -4.64
CA GLY A 151 5.78 -10.99 -3.45
C GLY A 151 5.97 -9.99 -2.31
N THR A 152 5.71 -10.42 -1.09
CA THR A 152 5.71 -9.59 0.14
C THR A 152 6.80 -10.00 1.15
N THR A 153 7.81 -10.77 0.72
CA THR A 153 8.87 -11.32 1.58
C THR A 153 10.13 -10.43 1.65
N ASP A 154 10.01 -9.15 1.29
CA ASP A 154 11.08 -8.15 1.24
C ASP A 154 12.28 -8.52 0.32
N THR A 155 12.13 -9.49 -0.60
CA THR A 155 13.22 -9.86 -1.52
C THR A 155 13.60 -8.72 -2.48
N MET A 156 12.65 -7.85 -2.84
CA MET A 156 12.92 -6.63 -3.63
C MET A 156 13.81 -5.63 -2.90
N LYS A 157 13.85 -5.68 -1.56
CA LYS A 157 14.67 -4.80 -0.71
C LYS A 157 16.08 -5.33 -0.48
N LYS A 158 16.47 -6.45 -1.11
CA LYS A 158 17.73 -7.16 -0.83
C LYS A 158 18.53 -7.40 -2.12
N THR A 159 19.75 -6.88 -2.17
CA THR A 159 20.64 -7.05 -3.33
C THR A 159 20.99 -8.51 -3.61
N THR A 160 21.11 -9.34 -2.56
CA THR A 160 21.37 -10.79 -2.65
C THR A 160 20.28 -11.57 -3.39
N TYR A 161 19.05 -11.06 -3.43
CA TYR A 161 17.93 -11.64 -4.18
C TYR A 161 17.65 -10.90 -5.50
N GLY A 162 18.59 -10.07 -5.95
CA GLY A 162 18.47 -9.27 -7.17
C GLY A 162 17.75 -7.93 -6.98
N GLY A 163 17.29 -7.60 -5.77
CA GLY A 163 16.62 -6.35 -5.45
C GLY A 163 17.55 -5.14 -5.31
N LEU A 164 17.06 -4.11 -4.63
CA LEU A 164 17.76 -2.87 -4.28
C LEU A 164 17.68 -2.67 -2.77
N ALA A 165 18.83 -2.56 -2.09
CA ALA A 165 18.87 -2.25 -0.66
C ALA A 165 18.40 -0.81 -0.39
N PRO A 166 17.83 -0.51 0.80
CA PRO A 166 17.43 0.85 1.14
C PRO A 166 18.63 1.80 1.12
N THR A 167 18.40 3.02 0.64
CA THR A 167 19.35 4.14 0.69
C THR A 167 19.01 5.03 1.88
N SER A 168 19.94 5.14 2.84
CA SER A 168 19.81 5.98 4.04
C SER A 168 18.43 5.89 4.73
N PRO A 169 17.96 4.69 5.13
CA PRO A 169 16.60 4.48 5.66
C PRO A 169 16.30 5.24 6.96
N THR A 170 17.33 5.77 7.65
CA THR A 170 17.15 6.62 8.83
C THR A 170 16.84 8.08 8.50
N THR A 171 17.02 8.52 7.25
CA THR A 171 16.79 9.92 6.83
C THR A 171 16.03 10.05 5.51
N LYS A 172 15.74 8.93 4.84
CA LYS A 172 15.01 8.89 3.56
C LYS A 172 13.94 7.81 3.55
N LEU A 173 12.76 8.15 3.03
CA LEU A 173 11.73 7.16 2.74
C LEU A 173 12.15 6.39 1.50
N ASN A 174 12.29 5.07 1.64
CA ASN A 174 12.57 4.19 0.51
C ASN A 174 11.25 3.63 -0.03
N LEU A 175 11.00 3.89 -1.32
CA LEU A 175 9.80 3.47 -2.03
C LEU A 175 10.20 2.50 -3.15
N TRP A 176 9.87 1.22 -3.02
CA TRP A 176 10.12 0.21 -4.04
C TRP A 176 8.93 0.09 -4.98
N ILE A 177 9.20 0.17 -6.28
CA ILE A 177 8.21 0.00 -7.34
C ILE A 177 8.56 -1.25 -8.12
N CYS A 178 7.71 -2.27 -8.04
CA CYS A 178 7.97 -3.57 -8.66
C CYS A 178 6.68 -4.35 -8.83
N THR A 179 6.63 -5.38 -9.68
CA THR A 179 5.47 -6.28 -9.74
C THR A 179 5.40 -7.12 -8.46
N ILE A 180 4.47 -6.82 -7.56
CA ILE A 180 4.29 -7.54 -6.28
C ILE A 180 3.55 -8.86 -6.57
N GLY A 181 2.42 -8.79 -7.28
CA GLY A 181 1.57 -9.93 -7.58
C GLY A 181 0.62 -10.33 -6.44
N GLY A 182 -0.17 -11.38 -6.65
CA GLY A 182 -1.09 -11.92 -5.63
C GLY A 182 -2.29 -11.02 -5.30
N GLY A 183 -2.61 -10.04 -6.15
CA GLY A 183 -3.68 -9.06 -5.89
C GLY A 183 -3.32 -7.97 -4.86
N ILE A 184 -2.05 -7.92 -4.42
CA ILE A 184 -1.57 -6.91 -3.49
C ILE A 184 -1.12 -5.66 -4.26
N LEU A 185 -1.63 -4.50 -3.85
CA LEU A 185 -1.27 -3.21 -4.42
C LEU A 185 -0.03 -2.62 -3.78
N GLY A 186 0.16 -2.86 -2.49
CA GLY A 186 1.28 -2.34 -1.74
C GLY A 186 1.39 -2.95 -0.36
N TYR A 187 2.50 -2.64 0.30
CA TYR A 187 2.67 -2.85 1.72
C TYR A 187 3.74 -1.91 2.26
N ALA A 188 3.69 -1.65 3.56
CA ALA A 188 4.68 -0.91 4.31
C ALA A 188 5.29 -1.76 5.42
N GLN A 189 6.46 -1.33 5.88
CA GLN A 189 6.97 -1.74 7.18
C GLN A 189 6.56 -0.71 8.23
N PHE A 190 5.91 -1.18 9.31
CA PHE A 190 5.61 -0.34 10.48
C PHE A 190 6.91 0.09 11.21
N PRO A 191 6.88 1.22 11.95
CA PRO A 191 8.00 1.62 12.80
C PRO A 191 8.42 0.54 13.80
N GLY A 192 9.72 0.47 14.09
CA GLY A 192 10.33 -0.56 14.96
C GLY A 192 10.88 -1.77 14.22
N GLY A 193 10.53 -1.95 12.94
CA GLY A 193 11.11 -2.97 12.06
C GLY A 193 12.59 -2.70 11.71
N SER A 194 13.21 -3.64 10.99
CA SER A 194 14.62 -3.54 10.60
C SER A 194 14.87 -2.39 9.62
N SER A 195 15.95 -1.63 9.82
CA SER A 195 16.36 -0.57 8.89
C SER A 195 16.72 -1.12 7.50
N SER A 196 17.14 -2.39 7.39
CA SER A 196 17.46 -3.03 6.11
C SER A 196 16.26 -3.29 5.21
N THR A 197 15.03 -3.12 5.73
CA THR A 197 13.77 -3.33 5.00
C THR A 197 12.76 -2.18 5.22
N ASP A 198 13.14 -1.11 5.92
CA ASP A 198 12.25 0.02 6.21
C ASP A 198 11.84 0.78 4.94
N GLY A 199 10.55 1.09 4.86
CA GLY A 199 9.94 1.80 3.74
C GLY A 199 8.71 1.08 3.20
N VAL A 200 8.36 1.42 1.96
CA VAL A 200 7.10 1.06 1.31
C VAL A 200 7.37 0.37 -0.03
N ALA A 201 6.62 -0.68 -0.35
CA ALA A 201 6.62 -1.28 -1.68
C ALA A 201 5.24 -1.13 -2.32
N ILE A 202 5.20 -0.69 -3.58
CA ILE A 202 3.98 -0.49 -4.37
C ILE A 202 4.10 -1.28 -5.68
N ASP A 203 3.00 -1.92 -6.08
CA ASP A 203 2.94 -2.54 -7.40
C ASP A 203 3.00 -1.45 -8.49
N SER A 204 3.86 -1.65 -9.49
CA SER A 204 4.07 -0.67 -10.57
C SER A 204 2.80 -0.20 -11.28
N LYS A 205 1.73 -1.01 -11.28
CA LYS A 205 0.43 -0.68 -11.88
C LYS A 205 -0.42 0.31 -11.07
N TYR A 206 -0.07 0.59 -9.82
CA TYR A 206 -0.89 1.39 -8.89
C TYR A 206 -0.12 2.56 -8.27
N LEU A 207 0.94 3.01 -8.96
CA LEU A 207 1.72 4.19 -8.57
C LEU A 207 1.40 5.38 -9.48
N GLY A 208 1.18 6.54 -8.85
CA GLY A 208 0.99 7.81 -9.54
C GLY A 208 -0.39 7.94 -10.19
N THR A 209 -0.54 8.96 -11.04
CA THR A 209 -1.82 9.32 -11.68
C THR A 209 -1.76 9.40 -13.21
N THR A 210 -0.65 8.93 -13.78
CA THR A 210 -0.37 8.97 -15.21
C THR A 210 0.42 7.73 -15.60
N GLY A 211 0.73 7.58 -16.89
CA GLY A 211 1.49 6.45 -17.40
C GLY A 211 0.71 5.14 -17.23
N THR A 212 1.27 4.21 -16.46
CA THR A 212 0.74 2.83 -16.34
C THR A 212 -0.17 2.61 -15.13
N ALA A 213 -0.54 3.67 -14.41
CA ALA A 213 -1.50 3.58 -13.30
C ALA A 213 -2.88 3.10 -13.80
N ILE A 214 -3.47 2.09 -13.15
CA ILE A 214 -4.69 1.41 -13.61
C ILE A 214 -5.87 1.62 -12.65
N TYR A 215 -7.02 1.98 -13.21
CA TYR A 215 -8.30 2.12 -12.50
C TYR A 215 -8.72 0.79 -11.83
N PRO A 216 -9.30 0.79 -10.61
CA PRO A 216 -9.76 1.94 -9.83
C PRO A 216 -8.70 2.56 -8.89
N TYR A 217 -7.44 2.13 -8.98
CA TYR A 217 -6.35 2.53 -8.08
C TYR A 217 -5.29 3.36 -8.81
N ASN A 218 -5.75 4.41 -9.50
CA ASN A 218 -4.95 5.24 -10.40
C ASN A 218 -4.91 6.73 -9.99
N LEU A 219 -5.22 7.06 -8.74
CA LEU A 219 -5.05 8.42 -8.20
C LEU A 219 -3.91 8.47 -7.17
N GLY A 220 -3.08 7.42 -7.10
CA GLY A 220 -1.90 7.36 -6.24
C GLY A 220 -2.20 7.17 -4.75
N ARG A 221 -3.42 6.79 -4.37
CA ARG A 221 -3.80 6.67 -2.95
C ARG A 221 -3.30 5.38 -2.30
N THR A 222 -2.91 4.39 -3.10
CA THR A 222 -2.15 3.24 -2.59
C THR A 222 -0.89 3.69 -1.86
N ALA A 223 -0.08 4.59 -2.44
CA ALA A 223 1.11 5.07 -1.73
C ALA A 223 0.75 5.95 -0.52
N THR A 224 -0.32 6.76 -0.60
CA THR A 224 -0.80 7.53 0.56
C THR A 224 -1.16 6.62 1.74
N HIS A 225 -1.88 5.52 1.47
CA HIS A 225 -2.24 4.49 2.44
C HIS A 225 -1.01 3.82 3.05
N GLU A 226 -0.09 3.31 2.22
CA GLU A 226 1.11 2.62 2.73
C GLU A 226 2.06 3.57 3.48
N VAL A 227 2.19 4.83 3.07
CA VAL A 227 2.96 5.82 3.82
C VAL A 227 2.30 6.12 5.16
N GLY A 228 0.96 6.05 5.26
CA GLY A 228 0.25 6.06 6.54
C GLY A 228 0.71 4.95 7.49
N HIS A 229 0.81 3.71 6.99
CA HIS A 229 1.37 2.59 7.78
C HIS A 229 2.83 2.81 8.18
N TRP A 230 3.67 3.28 7.26
CA TRP A 230 5.07 3.65 7.55
C TRP A 230 5.17 4.73 8.64
N MET A 231 4.13 5.57 8.76
CA MET A 231 3.95 6.59 9.81
C MET A 231 3.02 6.14 10.97
N ASN A 232 2.97 4.83 11.26
CA ASN A 232 2.31 4.26 12.44
C ASN A 232 0.78 4.36 12.49
N LEU A 233 0.13 4.52 11.33
CA LEU A 233 -1.32 4.37 11.22
C LEU A 233 -1.70 2.92 10.95
N ARG A 234 -2.76 2.45 11.58
CA ARG A 234 -3.35 1.14 11.34
C ARG A 234 -4.49 1.27 10.34
N HIS A 235 -4.93 0.15 9.78
CA HIS A 235 -6.21 0.12 9.10
C HIS A 235 -7.32 0.60 10.02
N ILE A 236 -8.27 1.38 9.49
CA ILE A 236 -9.27 2.08 10.30
C ILE A 236 -10.22 1.13 11.08
N TRP A 237 -10.41 -0.11 10.61
CA TRP A 237 -11.16 -1.13 11.33
C TRP A 237 -10.33 -1.89 12.37
N GLY A 238 -9.05 -1.59 12.50
CA GLY A 238 -8.15 -2.18 13.50
C GLY A 238 -7.80 -3.65 13.26
N ASP A 239 -7.96 -4.15 12.03
CA ASP A 239 -7.61 -5.53 11.64
C ASP A 239 -8.35 -6.62 12.44
N ALA A 240 -9.47 -6.26 13.04
CA ALA A 240 -10.39 -7.14 13.76
C ALA A 240 -11.83 -6.62 13.64
N THR A 241 -12.82 -7.49 13.82
CA THR A 241 -14.22 -7.03 13.86
C THR A 241 -14.43 -6.10 15.05
N CYS A 242 -14.83 -4.85 14.79
CA CYS A 242 -14.94 -3.81 15.81
C CYS A 242 -13.64 -3.58 16.58
N GLY A 243 -12.51 -3.68 15.87
CA GLY A 243 -11.18 -3.40 16.39
C GLY A 243 -10.93 -1.90 16.62
N SER A 244 -9.70 -1.59 17.00
CA SER A 244 -9.24 -0.20 17.17
C SER A 244 -7.99 0.04 16.35
N ASP A 245 -7.96 1.17 15.64
CA ASP A 245 -6.79 1.71 14.96
C ASP A 245 -5.92 2.60 15.87
N LEU A 246 -6.27 2.69 17.15
CA LEU A 246 -5.65 3.52 18.19
C LEU A 246 -5.77 5.03 17.95
N VAL A 247 -6.81 5.44 17.21
CA VAL A 247 -7.16 6.84 16.96
C VAL A 247 -8.59 7.08 17.47
N SER A 248 -8.79 8.09 18.31
CA SER A 248 -10.09 8.30 18.97
C SER A 248 -11.11 9.06 18.11
N ASP A 249 -10.66 9.76 17.06
CA ASP A 249 -11.52 10.54 16.15
C ASP A 249 -11.83 9.81 14.84
N THR A 250 -11.40 8.56 14.71
CA THR A 250 -11.87 7.60 13.70
C THR A 250 -12.97 6.74 14.34
N PRO A 251 -14.20 6.74 13.79
CA PRO A 251 -15.26 5.87 14.28
C PRO A 251 -14.86 4.39 14.17
N THR A 252 -15.41 3.54 15.03
CA THR A 252 -15.19 2.09 14.94
C THR A 252 -15.83 1.53 13.67
N HIS A 253 -15.06 0.81 12.87
CA HIS A 253 -15.56 0.06 11.71
C HIS A 253 -15.69 -1.43 12.06
N ASN A 254 -16.66 -2.13 11.46
CA ASN A 254 -16.78 -3.57 11.67
C ASN A 254 -15.86 -4.38 10.76
N THR A 255 -15.45 -3.81 9.62
CA THR A 255 -14.53 -4.43 8.67
C THR A 255 -14.00 -3.37 7.68
N ALA A 256 -13.17 -3.80 6.73
CA ALA A 256 -12.70 -2.98 5.63
C ALA A 256 -13.82 -2.71 4.61
N ASN A 257 -13.87 -1.50 4.06
CA ASN A 257 -14.79 -1.13 2.99
C ASN A 257 -14.10 -1.15 1.62
N TYR A 258 -14.86 -1.40 0.56
CA TYR A 258 -14.34 -1.48 -0.82
C TYR A 258 -15.23 -0.68 -1.78
N GLY A 259 -14.69 -0.34 -2.95
CA GLY A 259 -15.42 0.49 -3.91
C GLY A 259 -15.58 1.91 -3.39
N VAL A 260 -16.75 2.50 -3.63
CA VAL A 260 -17.15 3.80 -3.06
C VAL A 260 -18.49 3.62 -2.35
N PRO A 261 -18.48 3.25 -1.05
CA PRO A 261 -19.72 3.04 -0.30
C PRO A 261 -20.60 4.29 -0.31
N ALA A 262 -21.91 4.09 -0.40
CA ALA A 262 -22.87 5.18 -0.27
C ALA A 262 -22.81 5.75 1.15
N TYR A 263 -22.77 7.08 1.25
CA TYR A 263 -22.80 7.79 2.54
C TYR A 263 -24.25 8.10 2.96
N PRO A 264 -24.62 7.94 4.25
CA PRO A 264 -23.81 7.36 5.32
C PRO A 264 -23.73 5.83 5.24
N HIS A 265 -22.55 5.28 5.53
CA HIS A 265 -22.35 3.85 5.74
C HIS A 265 -22.29 3.59 7.24
N TYR A 266 -23.06 2.63 7.76
CA TYR A 266 -23.17 2.37 9.19
C TYR A 266 -22.45 1.09 9.57
N SER A 267 -21.65 1.17 10.64
CA SER A 267 -21.01 0.01 11.22
C SER A 267 -22.03 -0.86 11.96
N THR A 268 -21.80 -2.17 11.98
CA THR A 268 -22.55 -3.11 12.82
C THR A 268 -22.05 -3.16 14.27
N CYS A 269 -21.02 -2.38 14.61
CA CYS A 269 -20.47 -2.30 15.97
C CYS A 269 -21.43 -1.59 16.95
N SER A 270 -21.15 -1.73 18.25
CA SER A 270 -21.96 -1.09 19.30
C SER A 270 -22.06 0.43 19.07
N GLY A 271 -23.28 0.96 19.19
CA GLY A 271 -23.58 2.37 18.91
C GLY A 271 -23.79 2.70 17.43
N THR A 272 -23.66 1.72 16.52
CA THR A 272 -23.88 1.87 15.06
C THR A 272 -23.26 3.15 14.50
N PRO A 273 -21.94 3.39 14.70
CA PRO A 273 -21.31 4.60 14.22
C PRO A 273 -21.38 4.72 12.70
N VAL A 274 -21.43 5.95 12.18
CA VAL A 274 -21.21 6.21 10.77
C VAL A 274 -19.73 6.00 10.47
N GLU A 275 -19.41 5.10 9.55
CA GLU A 275 -18.04 4.78 9.16
C GLU A 275 -17.43 5.91 8.32
N MET A 276 -16.16 6.20 8.57
CA MET A 276 -15.35 7.15 7.84
C MET A 276 -14.72 6.47 6.61
N THR A 277 -15.56 5.98 5.70
CA THR A 277 -15.15 5.19 4.52
C THR A 277 -14.23 5.93 3.55
N MET A 278 -14.15 7.25 3.67
CA MET A 278 -13.27 8.14 2.91
C MET A 278 -11.89 8.36 3.54
N ASN A 279 -11.60 7.71 4.66
CA ASN A 279 -10.27 7.76 5.26
C ASN A 279 -9.27 7.01 4.38
N TYR A 280 -8.05 7.55 4.24
CA TYR A 280 -6.99 6.88 3.47
C TYR A 280 -6.58 5.52 4.04
N MET A 281 -6.88 5.23 5.32
CA MET A 281 -6.58 3.95 5.97
C MET A 281 -7.70 2.90 5.87
N ASP A 282 -8.73 3.16 5.04
CA ASP A 282 -9.69 2.14 4.61
C ASP A 282 -9.28 1.50 3.27
N TYR A 283 -10.03 0.54 2.75
CA TYR A 283 -9.75 -0.21 1.51
C TYR A 283 -10.57 0.23 0.29
N THR A 284 -11.19 1.41 0.37
CA THR A 284 -11.98 1.96 -0.73
C THR A 284 -11.13 2.22 -1.98
N ASP A 285 -11.81 2.40 -3.12
CA ASP A 285 -11.18 2.83 -4.37
C ASP A 285 -10.48 4.17 -4.15
N ASP A 286 -9.45 4.49 -4.95
CA ASP A 286 -8.69 5.73 -4.79
C ASP A 286 -9.58 6.99 -4.80
N ARG A 287 -10.65 7.00 -5.60
CA ARG A 287 -11.63 8.09 -5.68
C ARG A 287 -12.57 8.18 -4.47
N GLY A 288 -12.59 7.14 -3.64
CA GLY A 288 -13.41 7.05 -2.43
C GLY A 288 -12.71 7.60 -1.19
N MET A 289 -11.38 7.78 -1.21
CA MET A 289 -10.58 8.20 -0.07
C MET A 289 -9.88 9.54 -0.29
N TYR A 290 -10.03 10.45 0.67
CA TYR A 290 -9.59 11.83 0.51
C TYR A 290 -9.34 12.59 1.83
N MET A 291 -9.19 11.88 2.95
CA MET A 291 -8.82 12.51 4.23
C MET A 291 -8.01 11.62 5.18
N PHE A 292 -7.17 12.28 5.98
CA PHE A 292 -6.74 11.81 7.30
C PHE A 292 -7.49 12.60 8.40
N SER A 293 -7.56 12.04 9.61
CA SER A 293 -8.09 12.71 10.79
C SER A 293 -7.02 13.48 11.59
N ASN A 294 -7.45 14.34 12.52
CA ASN A 294 -6.55 15.07 13.42
C ASN A 294 -5.82 14.12 14.37
N GLY A 295 -6.47 13.07 14.83
CA GLY A 295 -5.84 12.02 15.64
C GLY A 295 -4.78 11.24 14.86
N GLN A 296 -5.04 10.90 13.59
CA GLN A 296 -4.05 10.30 12.70
C GLN A 296 -2.85 11.26 12.48
N LYS A 297 -3.09 12.54 12.24
CA LYS A 297 -2.03 13.57 12.19
C LYS A 297 -1.16 13.57 13.45
N SER A 298 -1.77 13.58 14.64
CA SER A 298 -1.02 13.58 15.90
C SER A 298 -0.16 12.34 16.08
N ARG A 299 -0.65 11.15 15.69
CA ARG A 299 0.15 9.92 15.72
C ARG A 299 1.36 10.00 14.79
N MET A 300 1.16 10.45 13.55
CA MET A 300 2.26 10.61 12.58
C MET A 300 3.29 11.62 13.09
N ALA A 301 2.85 12.78 13.61
CA ALA A 301 3.74 13.82 14.11
C ALA A 301 4.63 13.35 15.27
N ALA A 302 4.12 12.49 16.15
CA ALA A 302 4.87 11.93 17.28
C ALA A 302 6.12 11.15 16.84
N LEU A 303 6.15 10.60 15.63
CA LEU A 303 7.34 9.87 15.15
C LEU A 303 8.52 10.81 14.86
N PHE A 304 8.25 12.06 14.50
CA PHE A 304 9.25 12.99 13.97
C PHE A 304 9.77 14.00 14.98
N VAL A 305 9.21 14.04 16.19
CA VAL A 305 9.74 14.89 17.29
C VAL A 305 10.95 14.24 17.96
N SER A 306 11.73 15.03 18.70
CA SER A 306 12.87 14.51 19.47
C SER A 306 12.47 13.32 20.36
N GLY A 307 13.17 12.20 20.22
CA GLY A 307 12.88 10.93 20.91
C GLY A 307 11.90 10.01 20.17
N GLY A 308 11.24 10.49 19.11
CA GLY A 308 10.41 9.68 18.23
C GLY A 308 11.25 8.74 17.34
N SER A 309 10.63 7.66 16.87
CA SER A 309 11.32 6.61 16.10
C SER A 309 11.81 7.05 14.73
N ARG A 310 11.37 8.21 14.24
CA ARG A 310 11.78 8.83 12.97
C ARG A 310 12.29 10.27 13.19
N ALA A 311 12.76 10.61 14.39
CA ALA A 311 13.23 11.95 14.73
C ALA A 311 14.30 12.49 13.76
N SER A 312 15.15 11.61 13.20
CA SER A 312 16.20 11.95 12.24
C SER A 312 15.70 12.43 10.87
N PHE A 313 14.39 12.36 10.59
CA PHE A 313 13.78 12.97 9.40
C PHE A 313 13.33 14.41 9.65
N GLY A 314 13.12 14.79 10.91
CA GLY A 314 12.49 16.06 11.31
C GLY A 314 13.40 17.04 12.05
N ILE A 315 14.68 16.70 12.23
CA ILE A 315 15.69 17.49 12.96
C ILE A 315 16.88 17.77 12.03
#